data_AF-A0A7C3DJ63-F1
#
_entry.id   AF-A0A7C3DJ63-F1
#
_cell.length_a   1.000
_cell.length_b   1.000
_cell.length_c   1.000
_cell.angle_alpha   90.00
_cell.angle_beta   90.00
_cell.angle_gamma   90.00
#
_symmetry.space_group_name_H-M   'P 1'
#
loop_
_entity.id
_entity.type
_entity.pdbx_description
1 polymer ?
#
loop_
_entity_poly.entity_id
_entity_poly.type
_entity_poly.pdbx_seq_one_letter_code
_entity_poly.pdbx_strand_id
1 'polypeptide(L)' 'GFPAQIGGDVITQIDDQPILEFDDLLAYIVRQTKPGQKVTLTILRDGEQMQIEVTMEARPEQ' A
#
# COMPACT_ATOMS: atom_id res chain seq x y z
N GLY A 1 11.76 22.69 -2.15
CA GLY A 1 11.32 21.37 -1.68
C GLY A 1 12.24 20.34 -2.30
N PHE A 2 12.63 19.32 -1.55
CA PHE A 2 13.42 18.22 -2.11
C PHE A 2 12.57 17.51 -3.15
N PRO A 3 12.96 17.45 -4.44
CA PRO A 3 12.30 16.58 -5.38
C PRO A 3 12.58 15.15 -4.89
N ALA A 4 11.58 14.50 -4.32
CA ALA A 4 11.63 13.06 -4.16
C ALA A 4 11.67 12.51 -5.58
N GLN A 5 12.88 12.18 -6.06
CA GLN A 5 13.02 11.29 -7.20
C GLN A 5 12.52 9.94 -6.69
N ILE A 6 11.20 9.77 -6.72
CA ILE A 6 10.55 8.51 -6.41
C ILE A 6 10.92 7.56 -7.54
N GLY A 7 12.10 6.95 -7.47
CA GLY A 7 12.42 5.80 -8.30
C GLY A 7 11.58 4.56 -7.97
N GLY A 8 10.49 4.74 -7.22
CA GLY A 8 9.61 3.71 -6.70
C GLY A 8 8.20 4.26 -6.50
N ASP A 9 7.33 3.41 -5.98
CA ASP A 9 5.91 3.73 -5.88
C ASP A 9 5.58 4.45 -4.58
N VAL A 10 4.61 5.36 -4.64
CA VAL A 10 4.00 5.95 -3.44
C VAL A 10 2.60 5.38 -3.28
N ILE A 11 2.37 4.63 -2.20
CA ILE A 11 1.03 4.11 -1.87
C ILE A 11 0.22 5.25 -1.24
N THR A 12 -0.96 5.52 -1.80
CA THR A 12 -1.86 6.59 -1.32
C THR A 12 -3.17 6.05 -0.74
N GLN A 13 -3.53 4.80 -1.05
CA GLN A 13 -4.77 4.18 -0.57
C GLN A 13 -4.66 2.65 -0.56
N ILE A 14 -5.36 2.01 0.37
CA ILE A 14 -5.63 0.56 0.38
C ILE A 14 -7.14 0.34 0.46
N ASP A 15 -7.69 -0.38 -0.52
CA ASP A 15 -9.12 -0.50 -0.79
C ASP A 15 -9.80 0.88 -0.72
N ASP A 16 -10.72 1.10 0.22
CA ASP A 16 -11.41 2.38 0.42
C ASP A 16 -10.76 3.29 1.47
N GLN A 17 -9.62 2.91 2.05
CA GLN A 17 -8.97 3.64 3.14
C GLN A 17 -7.77 4.47 2.64
N PRO A 18 -7.77 5.80 2.80
CA PRO A 18 -6.62 6.64 2.46
C PRO A 18 -5.45 6.36 3.40
N ILE A 19 -4.24 6.37 2.85
CA ILE A 19 -2.99 6.14 3.58
C ILE A 19 -2.18 7.43 3.54
N LEU A 20 -1.95 8.03 4.72
CA LEU A 20 -1.20 9.28 4.84
C LEU A 20 0.22 9.01 5.34
N GLU A 21 0.38 7.99 6.19
CA GLU A 21 1.67 7.56 6.71
C GLU A 21 1.82 6.04 6.74
N PHE A 22 3.05 5.57 6.92
CA PHE A 22 3.35 4.13 6.87
C PHE A 22 2.60 3.33 7.95
N ASP A 23 2.41 3.91 9.13
CA ASP A 23 1.73 3.25 10.24
C ASP A 23 0.25 3.00 9.95
N ASP A 24 -0.41 3.87 9.16
CA ASP A 24 -1.79 3.65 8.71
C ASP A 24 -1.91 2.36 7.89
N LEU A 25 -0.95 2.15 6.97
CA LEU A 25 -0.93 0.98 6.10
C LEU A 25 -0.68 -0.29 6.92
N LEU A 26 0.29 -0.25 7.83
CA LEU A 26 0.58 -1.39 8.70
C LEU A 26 -0.61 -1.73 9.60
N ALA A 27 -1.23 -0.71 10.20
CA ALA A 27 -2.40 -0.89 11.05
C ALA A 27 -3.57 -1.52 10.28
N TYR A 28 -3.80 -1.06 9.04
CA TYR A 28 -4.82 -1.66 8.18
C TYR A 28 -4.52 -3.12 7.88
N ILE A 29 -3.31 -3.44 7.41
CA ILE A 29 -2.93 -4.81 7.06
C ILE A 29 -3.12 -5.74 8.27
N VAL A 30 -2.62 -5.36 9.44
CA VAL A 30 -2.69 -6.19 10.65
C VAL A 30 -4.13 -6.38 11.15
N ARG A 31 -4.97 -5.36 11.06
CA ARG A 31 -6.32 -5.39 11.66
C ARG A 31 -7.40 -5.85 10.70
N GLN A 32 -7.26 -5.58 9.42
CA GLN A 32 -8.33 -5.69 8.42
C GLN A 32 -8.07 -6.74 7.35
N THR A 33 -6.86 -7.30 7.28
CA THR A 33 -6.51 -8.29 6.25
C THR A 33 -6.13 -9.64 6.85
N LYS A 34 -6.23 -10.69 6.03
CA LYS A 34 -5.82 -12.05 6.36
C LYS A 34 -4.95 -12.62 5.23
N PRO A 35 -4.06 -13.59 5.52
CA PRO A 35 -3.32 -14.29 4.48
C PRO A 35 -4.26 -14.89 3.41
N GLY A 36 -3.90 -14.71 2.14
CA GLY A 36 -4.69 -15.10 0.97
C GLY A 36 -5.75 -14.10 0.53
N GLN A 37 -6.00 -13.02 1.31
CA GLN A 37 -6.94 -11.98 0.93
C GLN A 37 -6.36 -11.09 -0.17
N LYS A 38 -7.19 -10.72 -1.15
CA LYS A 38 -6.87 -9.70 -2.15
C LYS A 38 -7.30 -8.33 -1.67
N VAL A 39 -6.42 -7.34 -1.85
CA VAL A 39 -6.68 -5.93 -1.58
C VAL A 39 -6.17 -5.09 -2.75
N THR A 40 -6.80 -3.95 -2.99
CA THR A 40 -6.42 -3.02 -4.04
C THR A 40 -5.59 -1.89 -3.45
N LEU A 41 -4.37 -1.68 -3.96
CA LEU A 41 -3.55 -0.52 -3.62
C LEU A 41 -3.70 0.54 -4.69
N THR A 42 -3.99 1.77 -4.30
CA THR A 42 -3.81 2.93 -5.16
C THR A 42 -2.41 3.47 -4.95
N ILE A 43 -1.64 3.54 -6.03
CA ILE A 43 -0.27 4.03 -6.04
C ILE A 43 -0.08 5.20 -7.00
N LEU A 44 0.92 6.01 -6.74
CA LEU A 44 1.48 6.97 -7.69
C LEU A 44 2.81 6.41 -8.20
N ARG A 45 2.89 6.13 -9.49
CA ARG A 45 4.10 5.67 -10.19
C ARG A 45 4.35 6.60 -11.36
N ASP A 46 5.56 7.15 -11.45
CA ASP A 46 5.95 8.10 -12.51
C ASP A 46 5.02 9.32 -12.67
N GLY A 47 4.32 9.70 -11.59
CA GLY A 47 3.37 10.81 -11.59
C GLY A 47 1.95 10.44 -12.03
N GLU A 48 1.69 9.18 -12.39
CA GLU A 48 0.35 8.66 -12.72
C GLU A 48 -0.23 7.83 -11.58
N GLN A 49 -1.53 8.03 -11.32
CA GLN A 49 -2.25 7.25 -10.32
C GLN A 49 -2.73 5.94 -10.93
N MET A 50 -2.43 4.83 -10.27
CA MET A 50 -2.76 3.48 -10.70
C MET A 50 -3.37 2.68 -9.56
N GLN A 51 -4.24 1.72 -9.88
CA GLN A 51 -4.75 0.74 -8.93
C GLN A 51 -4.19 -0.64 -9.25
N ILE A 52 -3.63 -1.31 -8.25
CA ILE A 52 -3.06 -2.66 -8.37
C ILE A 52 -3.70 -3.59 -7.36
N GLU A 53 -4.13 -4.77 -7.79
CA GLU A 53 -4.61 -5.80 -6.86
C GLU A 53 -3.42 -6.64 -6.40
N VAL A 54 -3.29 -6.81 -5.08
CA VAL A 54 -2.25 -7.61 -4.45
C VAL A 54 -2.87 -8.64 -3.51
N THR A 55 -2.23 -9.79 -3.38
CA THR A 55 -2.64 -10.82 -2.42
C THR A 55 -1.78 -10.71 -1.16
N MET A 56 -2.41 -10.58 0.00
CA MET A 56 -1.74 -10.53 1.29
C MET A 56 -1.17 -11.91 1.64
N GLU A 57 0.13 -11.99 1.91
CA GLU A 57 0.76 -13.22 2.38
C GLU A 57 0.89 -13.21 3.92
N ALA A 58 1.07 -14.39 4.51
CA ALA A 58 1.40 -14.47 5.93
C ALA A 58 2.74 -13.79 6.18
N ARG A 59 2.83 -13.01 7.27
CA ARG A 59 4.10 -12.41 7.66
C ARG A 59 5.11 -13.53 7.92
N PRO A 60 6.30 -13.52 7.30
CA PRO A 60 7.28 -14.56 7.53
C PRO A 60 7.69 -14.58 9.00
N GLU A 61 7.77 -15.76 9.59
CA GLU A 61 8.43 -15.96 10.89
C GLU A 61 9.93 -15.71 10.67
N GLN A 62 10.51 -14.76 11.41
CA GLN A 62 11.95 -14.50 11.36
C GLN A 62 12.73 -15.52 12.17
#